data_AF-A0A8T7EQD4-F1
#
_entry.id   AF-A0A8T7EQD4-F1
#
_cell.length_a   1.000
_cell.length_b   1.000
_cell.length_c   1.000
_cell.angle_alpha   90.00
_cell.angle_beta   90.00
_cell.angle_gamma   90.00
#
_symmetry.space_group_name_H-M   'P 1'
#
loop_
_entity.id
_entity.type
_entity.pdbx_description
1 polymer ?
#
loop_
_entity_poly.entity_id
_entity_poly.type
_entity_poly.pdbx_seq_one_letter_code
_entity_poly.pdbx_strand_id
1 'polypeptide(L)'
;MITLAAAGGAWLVHVTRRRIRVAAVTLSIVAGLLTVLLAVRVASVRLAPPAVITALEAVLYNQSDGAGFELGTVYAGAEAQIEAVESGRALLSFPDGRQGWVNRDAYEPVITSPV
;
A
#
# COMPACT_ATOMS: atom_id res chain seq x y z
N MET A 1 29.96 -45.71 -29.18
CA MET A 1 29.53 -45.23 -27.83
C MET A 1 29.51 -43.70 -27.72
N ILE A 2 29.12 -42.94 -28.75
CA ILE A 2 29.22 -41.46 -28.75
C ILE A 2 27.83 -40.77 -28.78
N THR A 3 26.77 -41.49 -29.15
CA THR A 3 25.41 -40.93 -29.32
C THR A 3 24.65 -40.67 -28.01
N LEU A 4 24.99 -41.36 -26.90
CA LEU A 4 24.29 -41.17 -25.61
C LEU A 4 24.64 -39.84 -24.91
N ALA A 5 25.89 -39.38 -25.05
CA ALA A 5 26.36 -38.15 -24.41
C ALA A 5 25.75 -36.88 -25.04
N ALA A 6 25.58 -36.88 -26.37
CA ALA A 6 24.94 -35.78 -27.09
C ALA A 6 23.43 -35.68 -26.81
N ALA A 7 22.75 -36.82 -26.63
CA ALA A 7 21.33 -36.85 -26.27
C ALA A 7 21.08 -36.35 -24.83
N GLY A 8 21.97 -36.69 -23.89
CA GLY A 8 21.93 -36.18 -22.51
C GLY A 8 22.14 -34.66 -22.43
N GLY A 9 23.10 -34.12 -23.19
CA GLY A 9 23.34 -32.68 -23.27
C GLY A 9 22.18 -31.90 -23.89
N ALA A 10 21.61 -32.39 -24.99
CA ALA A 10 20.45 -31.76 -25.64
C ALA A 10 19.19 -31.77 -24.75
N TRP A 11 18.96 -32.87 -24.02
CA TRP A 11 17.87 -32.98 -23.06
C TRP A 11 18.05 -32.04 -21.86
N LEU A 12 19.26 -31.95 -21.31
CA LEU A 12 19.59 -31.03 -20.21
C LEU A 12 19.44 -29.55 -20.63
N VAL A 13 19.86 -29.20 -21.85
CA VAL A 13 19.68 -27.86 -22.44
C VAL A 13 18.19 -27.55 -22.67
N HIS A 14 17.41 -28.54 -23.10
CA HIS A 14 15.96 -28.37 -23.28
C HIS A 14 15.24 -28.13 -21.94
N VAL A 15 15.59 -28.91 -20.90
CA VAL A 15 15.01 -28.77 -19.55
C VAL A 15 15.40 -27.44 -18.90
N THR A 16 16.66 -27.03 -19.00
CA THR A 16 17.13 -25.74 -18.45
C THR A 16 16.48 -24.56 -19.17
N ARG A 17 16.38 -24.56 -20.50
CA ARG A 17 15.64 -23.52 -21.25
C ARG A 17 14.17 -23.47 -20.86
N ARG A 18 13.52 -24.62 -20.64
CA ARG A 18 12.11 -24.67 -20.21
C ARG A 18 11.92 -24.09 -18.81
N ARG A 19 12.82 -24.39 -17.87
CA ARG A 19 12.81 -23.81 -16.51
C ARG A 19 13.06 -22.31 -16.51
N ILE A 20 14.00 -21.82 -17.32
CA ILE A 20 14.28 -20.38 -17.46
C ILE A 20 13.06 -19.65 -18.05
N ARG A 21 12.40 -20.22 -19.06
CA ARG A 21 11.17 -19.64 -19.63
C ARG A 21 10.05 -19.56 -18.60
N VAL A 22 9.84 -20.62 -17.82
CA VAL A 22 8.82 -20.62 -16.75
C VAL A 22 9.16 -19.57 -15.69
N ALA A 23 10.41 -19.49 -15.24
CA ALA A 23 10.86 -18.48 -14.29
C ALA A 23 10.66 -17.06 -14.81
N ALA A 24 10.98 -16.80 -16.09
CA ALA A 24 10.76 -15.50 -16.72
C ALA A 24 9.27 -15.14 -16.79
N VAL A 25 8.40 -16.08 -17.17
CA VAL A 25 6.94 -15.87 -17.20
C VAL A 25 6.40 -15.56 -15.80
N THR A 26 6.79 -16.33 -14.79
CA THR A 26 6.36 -16.07 -13.41
C THR A 26 6.85 -14.71 -12.92
N LEU A 27 8.07 -14.32 -13.25
CA LEU A 27 8.65 -13.04 -12.83
C LEU A 27 7.95 -11.87 -13.54
N SER A 28 7.58 -12.01 -14.82
CA SER A 28 6.76 -11.02 -15.54
C SER A 28 5.36 -10.87 -14.95
N ILE A 29 4.72 -11.98 -14.54
CA ILE A 29 3.40 -11.93 -13.88
C ILE A 29 3.50 -11.18 -12.55
N VAL A 30 4.50 -11.52 -11.73
CA VAL A 30 4.72 -10.86 -10.43
C VAL A 30 5.03 -9.38 -10.62
N ALA A 31 5.91 -9.02 -11.56
CA ALA A 31 6.24 -7.64 -11.85
C ALA A 31 5.02 -6.84 -12.36
N GLY A 32 4.20 -7.44 -13.22
CA GLY A 32 2.96 -6.85 -13.69
C GLY A 32 1.97 -6.61 -12.54
N LEU A 33 1.78 -7.61 -11.67
CA LEU A 33 0.94 -7.47 -10.49
C LEU A 33 1.43 -6.35 -9.56
N LEU A 34 2.73 -6.29 -9.28
CA LEU A 34 3.33 -5.23 -8.46
C LEU A 34 3.12 -3.84 -9.05
N THR A 35 3.23 -3.72 -10.37
CA THR A 35 3.02 -2.43 -11.06
C THR A 35 1.56 -1.97 -10.94
N VAL A 36 0.60 -2.89 -11.10
CA VAL A 36 -0.83 -2.60 -10.91
C VAL A 36 -1.12 -2.20 -9.47
N LEU A 37 -0.61 -2.94 -8.49
CA LEU A 37 -0.79 -2.62 -7.06
C LEU A 37 -0.22 -1.25 -6.71
N LEU A 38 0.95 -0.90 -7.24
CA LEU A 38 1.56 0.41 -7.05
C LEU A 38 0.70 1.52 -7.68
N ALA A 39 0.23 1.32 -8.91
CA ALA A 39 -0.64 2.29 -9.59
C ALA A 39 -1.94 2.54 -8.82
N VAL A 40 -2.56 1.47 -8.28
CA VAL A 40 -3.76 1.59 -7.44
C VAL A 40 -3.46 2.37 -6.17
N ARG A 41 -2.37 2.05 -5.45
CA ARG A 41 -1.97 2.80 -4.25
C ARG A 41 -1.75 4.28 -4.55
N VAL A 42 -1.06 4.60 -5.63
CA VAL A 42 -0.82 5.99 -6.06
C VAL A 42 -2.12 6.71 -6.42
N ALA A 43 -3.05 6.03 -7.10
CA ALA A 43 -4.35 6.61 -7.44
C ALA A 43 -5.19 6.90 -6.19
N SER A 44 -5.23 5.96 -5.23
CA SER A 44 -5.93 6.16 -3.94
C SER A 44 -5.36 7.35 -3.16
N VAL A 45 -4.03 7.48 -3.12
CA VAL A 45 -3.35 8.61 -2.46
C VAL A 45 -3.64 9.96 -3.12
N ARG A 46 -3.88 9.99 -4.45
CA ARG A 46 -4.22 11.25 -5.14
C ARG A 46 -5.68 11.67 -4.98
N LEU A 47 -6.57 10.72 -4.70
CA LEU A 47 -8.01 10.96 -4.62
C LEU A 47 -8.50 11.15 -3.18
N ALA A 48 -7.72 10.71 -2.19
CA ALA A 48 -8.02 10.90 -0.78
C ALA A 48 -7.97 12.39 -0.41
N PRO A 49 -9.05 12.96 0.14
CA PRO A 49 -9.05 14.37 0.53
C PRO A 49 -8.01 14.62 1.64
N PRO A 50 -7.22 15.69 1.55
CA PRO A 50 -6.25 16.05 2.57
C PRO A 50 -6.94 16.49 3.87
N ALA A 51 -6.26 16.27 4.99
CA ALA A 51 -6.67 16.71 6.33
C ALA A 51 -5.47 17.20 7.13
N VAL A 52 -5.71 18.12 8.06
CA VAL A 52 -4.72 18.60 9.02
C VAL A 52 -5.22 18.33 10.43
N ILE A 53 -4.36 17.79 11.29
CA ILE A 53 -4.65 17.63 12.71
C ILE A 53 -4.70 19.01 13.37
N THR A 54 -5.82 19.36 13.99
CA THR A 54 -6.02 20.65 14.66
C THR A 54 -6.01 20.54 16.18
N ALA A 55 -6.31 19.35 16.72
CA ALA A 55 -6.15 19.08 18.14
C ALA A 55 -4.66 19.09 18.54
N LEU A 56 -4.36 19.61 19.74
CA LEU A 56 -3.00 19.62 20.30
C LEU A 56 -2.37 18.22 20.24
N GLU A 57 -3.15 17.23 20.65
CA GLU A 57 -2.83 15.80 20.60
C GLU A 57 -4.03 15.04 20.05
N ALA A 58 -3.78 14.15 19.09
CA ALA A 58 -4.78 13.27 18.51
C ALA A 58 -4.28 11.82 18.58
N VAL A 59 -5.09 10.95 19.17
CA VAL A 59 -4.76 9.53 19.32
C VAL A 59 -5.17 8.77 18.06
N LEU A 60 -4.28 7.92 17.59
CA LEU A 60 -4.52 6.97 16.50
C LEU A 60 -5.05 5.66 17.08
N TYR A 61 -6.20 5.20 16.59
CA TYR A 61 -6.79 3.92 16.96
C TYR A 61 -6.67 2.91 15.81
N ASN A 62 -6.59 1.63 16.14
CA ASN A 62 -6.60 0.58 15.11
C ASN A 62 -7.99 0.30 14.51
N GLN A 63 -9.07 0.81 15.12
CA GLN A 63 -10.47 0.57 14.72
C GLN A 63 -11.34 1.84 14.78
N SER A 64 -12.40 1.86 13.97
CA SER A 64 -13.35 2.98 13.84
C SER A 64 -14.43 3.03 14.93
N ASP A 65 -14.62 1.95 15.70
CA ASP A 65 -15.77 1.75 16.60
C ASP A 65 -15.58 2.25 18.03
N GLY A 66 -14.43 2.85 18.36
CA GLY A 66 -14.13 3.33 19.71
C GLY A 66 -13.69 2.24 20.69
N ALA A 67 -13.77 0.95 20.31
CA ALA A 67 -13.28 -0.17 21.10
C ALA A 67 -11.81 -0.55 20.76
N GLY A 68 -11.27 0.04 19.69
CA GLY A 68 -9.88 -0.15 19.29
C GLY A 68 -8.87 0.32 20.33
N PHE A 69 -7.66 -0.25 20.26
CA PHE A 69 -6.54 0.18 21.09
C PHE A 69 -5.72 1.29 20.41
N GLU A 70 -4.97 2.01 21.22
CA GLU A 70 -4.13 3.13 20.78
C GLU A 70 -2.87 2.62 20.08
N LEU A 71 -2.65 3.10 18.86
CA LEU A 71 -1.44 2.86 18.07
C LEU A 71 -0.36 3.91 18.37
N GLY A 72 -0.76 5.09 18.83
CA GLY A 72 0.12 6.20 19.16
C GLY A 72 -0.56 7.55 19.02
N THR A 73 0.23 8.61 19.09
CA THR A 73 -0.26 9.99 19.08
C THR A 73 0.35 10.77 17.91
N VAL A 74 -0.44 11.68 17.34
CA VAL A 74 -0.02 12.71 16.39
C VAL A 74 -0.41 14.08 16.94
N TYR A 75 0.26 15.11 16.49
CA TYR A 75 0.15 16.45 17.06
C TYR A 75 -0.43 17.44 16.05
N ALA A 76 -0.91 18.57 16.56
CA ALA A 76 -1.40 19.68 15.74
C ALA A 76 -0.43 20.05 14.61
N GLY A 77 -0.97 20.30 13.42
CA GLY A 77 -0.21 20.61 12.21
C GLY A 77 0.25 19.38 11.42
N ALA A 78 0.05 18.16 11.93
CA ALA A 78 0.32 16.97 11.14
C ALA A 78 -0.65 16.89 9.94
N GLU A 79 -0.10 16.78 8.75
CA GLU A 79 -0.85 16.59 7.51
C GLU A 79 -1.08 15.10 7.25
N ALA A 80 -2.29 14.75 6.84
CA ALA A 80 -2.69 13.39 6.52
C ALA A 80 -3.66 13.36 5.35
N GLN A 81 -3.93 12.16 4.88
CA GLN A 81 -4.97 11.89 3.89
C GLN A 81 -6.11 11.10 4.53
N ILE A 82 -7.35 11.49 4.24
CA ILE A 82 -8.55 10.77 4.67
C ILE A 82 -8.76 9.60 3.71
N GLU A 83 -8.49 8.38 4.16
CA GLU A 83 -8.73 7.17 3.37
C GLU A 83 -10.17 6.66 3.50
N ALA A 84 -10.76 6.79 4.68
CA ALA A 84 -12.13 6.35 4.96
C ALA A 84 -12.75 7.16 6.11
N VAL A 85 -14.09 7.19 6.18
CA VAL A 85 -14.84 7.80 7.29
C VAL A 85 -15.92 6.82 7.73
N GLU A 86 -15.88 6.42 8.99
CA GLU A 86 -16.79 5.44 9.58
C GLU A 86 -17.06 5.80 11.04
N SER A 87 -18.30 5.65 11.50
CA SER A 87 -18.66 5.76 12.93
C SER A 87 -18.16 7.05 13.63
N GLY A 88 -18.11 8.18 12.92
CA GLY A 88 -17.64 9.46 13.47
C GLY A 88 -16.11 9.59 13.57
N ARG A 89 -15.36 8.66 12.96
CA ARG A 89 -13.90 8.68 12.85
C ARG A 89 -13.47 8.67 11.39
N ALA A 90 -12.25 9.14 11.14
CA ALA A 90 -11.59 9.00 9.86
C ALA A 90 -10.34 8.15 9.97
N LEU A 91 -10.15 7.27 9.00
CA LEU A 91 -8.90 6.57 8.78
C LEU A 91 -7.92 7.54 8.11
N LEU A 92 -6.92 7.97 8.85
CA LEU A 92 -5.91 8.91 8.38
C LEU A 92 -4.61 8.19 8.05
N SER A 93 -4.04 8.52 6.90
CA SER A 93 -2.76 8.01 6.41
C SER A 93 -1.76 9.16 6.35
N PHE A 94 -0.62 9.01 7.03
CA PHE A 94 0.38 10.06 7.18
C PHE A 94 1.57 9.83 6.23
N PRO A 95 2.31 10.89 5.84
CA PRO A 95 3.48 10.75 4.96
C PRO A 95 4.60 9.86 5.51
N ASP A 96 4.67 9.69 6.83
CA ASP A 96 5.62 8.82 7.51
C ASP A 96 5.24 7.33 7.45
N GLY A 97 4.12 6.99 6.82
CA GLY A 97 3.60 5.64 6.68
C GLY A 97 2.77 5.16 7.87
N ARG A 98 2.59 5.97 8.92
CA ARG A 98 1.64 5.65 9.98
C ARG A 98 0.21 5.78 9.46
N GLN A 99 -0.65 4.95 10.01
CA GLN A 99 -2.06 4.94 9.67
C GLN A 99 -2.89 4.62 10.92
N GLY A 100 -4.02 5.29 11.08
CA GLY A 100 -4.93 5.02 12.18
C GLY A 100 -6.21 5.82 12.12
N TRP A 101 -7.21 5.35 12.87
CA TRP A 101 -8.50 6.01 13.04
C TRP A 101 -8.39 7.15 14.03
N VAL A 102 -8.91 8.31 13.66
CA VAL A 102 -8.88 9.54 14.45
C VAL A 102 -10.29 10.09 14.59
N ASN A 103 -10.63 10.63 15.76
CA ASN A 103 -11.93 11.26 16.00
C ASN A 103 -12.14 12.47 15.08
N ARG A 104 -13.38 12.68 14.62
CA ARG A 104 -13.75 13.79 13.73
C ARG A 104 -13.31 15.17 14.24
N ASP A 105 -13.33 15.37 15.56
CA ASP A 105 -13.06 16.65 16.21
C ASP A 105 -11.56 17.01 16.26
N ALA A 106 -10.69 16.04 15.95
CA ALA A 106 -9.25 16.23 16.03
C ALA A 106 -8.59 16.68 14.73
N TYR A 107 -9.35 16.73 13.62
CA TYR A 107 -8.83 17.10 12.31
C TYR A 107 -9.80 17.98 11.52
N GLU A 108 -9.24 18.73 10.58
CA GLU A 108 -9.99 19.52 9.62
C GLU A 108 -9.65 19.09 8.19
N PRO A 109 -10.63 18.74 7.35
CA PRO A 109 -10.39 18.49 5.93
C PRO A 109 -9.92 19.77 5.26
N VAL A 110 -8.82 19.69 4.50
CA VAL A 110 -8.35 20.82 3.69
C VAL A 110 -9.17 20.86 2.42
N ILE A 111 -10.13 21.79 2.36
CA ILE A 111 -10.90 22.04 1.15
C ILE A 111 -10.00 22.84 0.21
N THR A 112 -9.29 22.16 -0.68
CA THR A 112 -8.62 22.86 -1.79
C THR A 112 -9.70 23.33 -2.75
N SER A 113 -10.03 24.62 -2.72
CA SER A 113 -10.89 25.22 -3.73
C SER A 113 -10.29 24.95 -5.12
N PRO A 114 -11.06 24.43 -6.09
CA PRO A 114 -10.55 24.34 -7.46
C PRO A 114 -10.26 25.76 -7.94
N VAL A 115 -9.01 26.02 -8.31
CA VAL A 115 -8.57 27.24 -9.02
C VAL A 115 -8.87 27.08 -10.49
#